data_AF-G8TCQ5-F1
#
_entry.id   AF-G8TCQ5-F1
#
_cell.length_a   1.000
_cell.length_b   1.000
_cell.length_c   1.000
_cell.angle_alpha   90.00
_cell.angle_beta   90.00
_cell.angle_gamma   90.00
#
_symmetry.space_group_name_H-M   'P 1'
#
loop_
_entity.id
_entity.type
_entity.pdbx_description
1 polymer ?
#
loop_
_entity_poly.entity_id
_entity_poly.type
_entity_poly.pdbx_seq_one_letter_code
_entity_poly.pdbx_strand_id
1 'polypeptide(L)'
;MRSLLCLCLLVVFAGAQAQDESLPDLRNKRESFTKYPKGEIRDDLATFTIGGIDERLGKDPLPKLPATDYNMHSITFEGDKQKVVITSGTFEASKHKLFYYYDKKYLVKIDGKPYYGDYGSIPTTTISSVNVILNGKDTVAIPPAAYADLFHPEFTYSEGGTIKTHNAVYLSKDKHRMYIYMVNAEAIGKYEVTWILQDNKYVGRVVDSGIMR
;
A
#
# COMPACT_ATOMS: atom_id res chain seq x y z
N MET A 1 -40.45 14.85 -67.09
CA MET A 1 -39.16 14.28 -67.56
C MET A 1 -38.10 14.50 -66.50
N ARG A 2 -37.56 13.40 -65.97
CA ARG A 2 -36.18 13.17 -65.50
C ARG A 2 -35.54 14.16 -64.49
N SER A 3 -35.48 13.67 -63.25
CA SER A 3 -34.30 13.59 -62.36
C SER A 3 -33.32 14.76 -62.27
N LEU A 4 -33.08 15.24 -61.04
CA LEU A 4 -31.75 15.08 -60.42
C LEU A 4 -31.83 15.22 -58.90
N LEU A 5 -31.47 14.13 -58.21
CA LEU A 5 -31.01 14.09 -56.83
C LEU A 5 -29.85 15.07 -56.63
N CYS A 6 -29.82 15.79 -55.51
CA CYS A 6 -28.56 16.23 -54.90
C CYS A 6 -28.68 16.30 -53.37
N LEU A 7 -28.51 15.12 -52.77
CA LEU A 7 -27.70 14.82 -51.59
C LEU A 7 -27.59 15.90 -50.49
N CYS A 8 -28.41 15.77 -49.44
CA CYS A 8 -28.11 16.30 -48.12
C CYS A 8 -27.00 15.44 -47.48
N LEU A 9 -25.76 15.94 -47.45
CA LEU A 9 -24.67 15.35 -46.68
C LEU A 9 -24.73 15.90 -45.24
N LEU A 10 -25.58 15.28 -44.43
CA LEU A 10 -25.47 15.34 -42.98
C LEU A 10 -24.28 14.46 -42.57
N VAL A 11 -23.11 15.08 -42.44
CA VAL A 11 -21.95 14.45 -41.79
C VAL A 11 -22.28 14.37 -40.30
N VAL A 12 -22.90 13.27 -39.90
CA VAL A 12 -22.92 12.85 -38.50
C VAL A 12 -21.50 12.43 -38.17
N PHE A 13 -20.73 13.34 -37.58
CA PHE A 13 -19.54 12.95 -36.83
C PHE A 13 -20.03 12.10 -35.65
N ALA A 14 -20.10 10.79 -35.86
CA ALA A 14 -20.02 9.84 -34.77
C ALA A 14 -18.60 10.00 -34.19
N GLY A 15 -18.45 10.91 -33.24
CA GLY A 15 -17.31 10.91 -32.35
C GLY A 15 -17.33 9.55 -31.66
N ALA A 16 -16.51 8.63 -32.14
CA ALA A 16 -16.11 7.48 -31.36
C ALA A 16 -15.36 8.05 -30.15
N GLN A 17 -16.11 8.36 -29.10
CA GLN A 17 -15.57 8.38 -27.76
C GLN A 17 -15.09 6.95 -27.54
N ALA A 18 -13.82 6.69 -27.84
CA ALA A 18 -13.12 5.60 -27.19
C ALA A 18 -13.34 5.85 -25.71
N GLN A 19 -14.25 5.11 -25.09
CA GLN A 19 -14.29 5.01 -23.65
C GLN A 19 -12.89 4.53 -23.31
N ASP A 20 -12.08 5.40 -22.72
CA ASP A 20 -10.81 5.01 -22.13
C ASP A 20 -11.21 4.08 -20.98
N GLU A 21 -11.32 2.78 -21.29
CA GLU A 21 -11.84 1.81 -20.34
C GLU A 21 -10.91 1.82 -19.14
N SER A 22 -11.44 2.27 -18.00
CA SER A 22 -10.67 2.42 -16.78
C SER A 22 -10.04 1.08 -16.40
N LEU A 23 -8.72 1.07 -16.18
CA LEU A 23 -7.98 -0.11 -15.71
C LEU A 23 -8.74 -0.78 -14.53
N PRO A 24 -9.20 -2.04 -14.67
CA PRO A 24 -9.92 -2.70 -13.60
C PRO A 24 -9.02 -2.90 -12.38
N ASP A 25 -9.50 -2.46 -11.22
CA ASP A 25 -8.83 -2.71 -9.95
C ASP A 25 -9.19 -4.10 -9.41
N LEU A 26 -8.26 -5.05 -9.54
CA LEU A 26 -8.45 -6.44 -9.11
C LEU A 26 -8.06 -6.69 -7.64
N ARG A 27 -7.61 -5.67 -6.91
CA ARG A 27 -7.03 -5.82 -5.56
C ARG A 27 -8.08 -6.25 -4.54
N ASN A 28 -7.63 -7.04 -3.56
CA ASN A 28 -8.52 -7.61 -2.55
C ASN A 28 -8.93 -6.56 -1.51
N LYS A 29 -10.22 -6.20 -1.46
CA LYS A 29 -10.75 -5.25 -0.48
C LYS A 29 -11.06 -5.87 0.89
N ARG A 30 -10.93 -7.19 1.08
CA ARG A 30 -11.24 -7.85 2.37
C ARG A 30 -10.23 -7.50 3.46
N GLU A 31 -9.02 -7.11 3.09
CA GLU A 31 -7.97 -6.68 4.02
C GLU A 31 -7.99 -5.16 4.27
N SER A 32 -8.99 -4.43 3.75
CA SER A 32 -9.12 -2.98 3.97
C SER A 32 -9.56 -2.65 5.39
N PHE A 33 -9.24 -1.44 5.87
CA PHE A 33 -9.75 -0.93 7.13
C PHE A 33 -11.27 -1.06 7.17
N THR A 34 -11.98 -0.68 6.12
CA THR A 34 -13.46 -0.74 6.06
C THR A 34 -14.02 -2.15 6.32
N LYS A 35 -13.28 -3.21 5.96
CA LYS A 35 -13.70 -4.61 6.18
C LYS A 35 -13.15 -5.21 7.47
N TYR A 36 -12.25 -4.53 8.16
CA TYR A 36 -11.68 -5.03 9.41
C TYR A 36 -12.74 -5.08 10.53
N PRO A 37 -12.85 -6.18 11.31
CA PRO A 37 -13.85 -6.31 12.36
C PRO A 37 -13.78 -5.19 13.40
N LYS A 38 -14.94 -4.80 13.96
CA LYS A 38 -14.98 -3.87 15.10
C LYS A 38 -14.31 -4.49 16.33
N GLY A 39 -13.62 -3.67 17.11
CA GLY A 39 -12.90 -4.05 18.31
C GLY A 39 -11.65 -3.21 18.50
N GLU A 40 -10.87 -3.54 19.52
CA GLU A 40 -9.72 -2.74 19.97
C GLU A 40 -8.68 -2.51 18.86
N ILE A 41 -8.41 -3.50 18.00
CA ILE A 41 -7.48 -3.34 16.88
C ILE A 41 -8.00 -2.30 15.88
N ARG A 42 -9.30 -2.31 15.53
CA ARG A 42 -9.88 -1.30 14.64
C ARG A 42 -9.84 0.08 15.29
N ASP A 43 -10.11 0.14 16.58
CA ASP A 43 -10.06 1.37 17.34
C ASP A 43 -8.65 1.97 17.33
N ASP A 44 -7.63 1.15 17.50
CA ASP A 44 -6.22 1.53 17.40
C ASP A 44 -5.86 1.98 15.98
N LEU A 45 -6.22 1.21 14.95
CA LEU A 45 -5.98 1.52 13.53
C LEU A 45 -6.57 2.88 13.12
N ALA A 46 -7.77 3.22 13.62
CA ALA A 46 -8.44 4.49 13.31
C ALA A 46 -7.64 5.72 13.77
N THR A 47 -6.78 5.57 14.78
CA THR A 47 -5.98 6.68 15.32
C THR A 47 -4.88 7.17 14.37
N PHE A 48 -4.45 6.34 13.42
CA PHE A 48 -3.30 6.64 12.56
C PHE A 48 -3.46 6.32 11.07
N THR A 49 -4.29 5.33 10.69
CA THR A 49 -4.52 4.98 9.28
C THR A 49 -5.36 6.03 8.56
N ILE A 50 -5.15 6.18 7.25
CA ILE A 50 -5.94 7.04 6.38
C ILE A 50 -7.33 6.44 6.16
N GLY A 51 -7.41 5.13 5.94
CA GLY A 51 -8.67 4.38 5.80
C GLY A 51 -9.59 4.48 7.02
N GLY A 52 -9.01 4.74 8.20
CA GLY A 52 -9.76 4.94 9.45
C GLY A 52 -9.99 6.39 9.88
N ILE A 53 -9.72 7.36 9.01
CA ILE A 53 -9.80 8.79 9.36
C ILE A 53 -11.19 9.19 9.88
N ASP A 54 -12.26 8.63 9.32
CA ASP A 54 -13.65 8.93 9.70
C ASP A 54 -13.98 8.43 11.13
N GLU A 55 -13.25 7.42 11.62
CA GLU A 55 -13.44 6.84 12.95
C GLU A 55 -12.46 7.41 13.99
N ARG A 56 -11.61 8.38 13.63
CA ARG A 56 -10.57 8.92 14.50
C ARG A 56 -11.10 9.84 15.61
N LEU A 57 -12.24 10.50 15.38
CA LEU A 57 -12.77 11.49 16.32
C LEU A 57 -13.00 10.89 17.71
N GLY A 58 -12.45 11.55 18.73
CA GLY A 58 -12.56 11.12 20.13
C GLY A 58 -11.63 9.98 20.54
N LYS A 59 -10.70 9.55 19.67
CA LYS A 59 -9.70 8.53 20.01
C LYS A 59 -8.34 9.16 20.31
N ASP A 60 -7.69 8.68 21.37
CA ASP A 60 -6.36 9.15 21.75
C ASP A 60 -5.29 8.60 20.79
N PRO A 61 -4.28 9.41 20.40
CA PRO A 61 -3.14 8.92 19.64
C PRO A 61 -2.37 7.83 20.39
N LEU A 62 -1.92 6.81 19.65
CA LEU A 62 -1.06 5.77 20.19
C LEU A 62 0.41 6.25 20.34
N PRO A 63 1.13 5.79 21.37
CA PRO A 63 2.58 5.94 21.47
C PRO A 63 3.29 5.42 20.22
N LYS A 64 4.30 6.15 19.75
CA LYS A 64 5.11 5.77 18.59
C LYS A 64 6.54 5.44 19.00
N LEU A 65 7.15 4.48 18.32
CA LEU A 65 8.61 4.34 18.33
C LEU A 65 9.23 5.41 17.42
N PRO A 66 10.35 6.04 17.83
CA PRO A 66 11.05 6.97 16.98
C PRO A 66 11.69 6.23 15.79
N ALA A 67 11.63 6.85 14.61
CA ALA A 67 12.44 6.44 13.48
C ALA A 67 13.88 6.91 13.72
N THR A 68 14.81 5.97 13.89
CA THR A 68 16.20 6.25 14.29
C THR A 68 17.18 6.25 13.13
N ASP A 69 16.84 5.55 12.04
CA ASP A 69 17.62 5.54 10.80
C ASP A 69 16.69 5.26 9.62
N TYR A 70 16.85 5.99 8.52
CA TYR A 70 16.08 5.76 7.30
C TYR A 70 16.73 6.38 6.08
N ASN A 71 16.62 5.66 4.97
CA ASN A 71 17.05 6.06 3.65
C ASN A 71 16.15 5.37 2.61
N MET A 72 16.48 5.47 1.32
CA MET A 72 15.68 4.87 0.26
C MET A 72 15.63 3.33 0.26
N HIS A 73 16.51 2.66 1.00
CA HIS A 73 16.65 1.21 1.05
C HIS A 73 16.16 0.57 2.35
N SER A 74 16.08 1.33 3.44
CA SER A 74 15.63 0.79 4.72
C SER A 74 15.09 1.87 5.66
N ILE A 75 14.27 1.45 6.61
CA ILE A 75 13.87 2.25 7.76
C ILE A 75 13.93 1.41 9.05
N THR A 76 14.45 2.03 10.11
CA THR A 76 14.55 1.48 11.45
C THR A 76 13.77 2.33 12.44
N PHE A 77 12.94 1.68 13.24
CA PHE A 77 12.30 2.25 14.42
C PHE A 77 12.84 1.55 15.66
N GLU A 78 13.20 2.31 16.69
CA GLU A 78 13.85 1.73 17.87
C GLU A 78 13.39 2.40 19.16
N GLY A 79 12.89 1.60 20.10
CA GLY A 79 12.65 1.98 21.48
C GLY A 79 13.39 1.03 22.43
N ASP A 80 13.17 1.18 23.73
CA ASP A 80 13.94 0.48 24.77
C ASP A 80 14.00 -1.05 24.60
N LYS A 81 12.91 -1.66 24.12
CA LYS A 81 12.77 -3.13 24.02
C LYS A 81 12.38 -3.61 22.63
N GLN A 82 12.11 -2.71 21.69
CA GLN A 82 11.56 -3.04 20.38
C GLN A 82 12.38 -2.34 19.31
N LYS A 83 12.80 -3.11 18.32
CA LYS A 83 13.40 -2.59 17.09
C LYS A 83 12.66 -3.17 15.90
N VAL A 84 12.23 -2.32 14.98
CA VAL A 84 11.58 -2.73 13.74
C VAL A 84 12.44 -2.26 12.59
N VAL A 85 12.74 -3.17 11.67
CA VAL A 85 13.51 -2.86 10.45
C VAL A 85 12.69 -3.32 9.25
N ILE A 86 12.45 -2.39 8.33
CA ILE A 86 11.89 -2.66 7.01
C ILE A 86 12.99 -2.41 5.99
N THR A 87 13.18 -3.35 5.07
CA THR A 87 14.22 -3.26 4.03
C THR A 87 13.57 -3.46 2.67
N SER A 88 13.95 -2.64 1.69
CA SER A 88 13.55 -2.82 0.30
C SER A 88 14.53 -3.75 -0.44
N GLY A 89 14.18 -4.10 -1.66
CA GLY A 89 15.03 -4.85 -2.57
C GLY A 89 14.66 -4.55 -4.01
N THR A 90 15.45 -5.04 -4.94
CA THR A 90 15.16 -4.93 -6.37
C THR A 90 14.07 -5.93 -6.77
N PHE A 91 13.13 -5.48 -7.60
CA PHE A 91 12.19 -6.39 -8.25
C PHE A 91 12.81 -6.95 -9.54
N GLU A 92 13.00 -8.27 -9.60
CA GLU A 92 13.55 -8.93 -10.78
C GLU A 92 12.42 -9.56 -11.61
N ALA A 93 11.90 -8.82 -12.59
CA ALA A 93 10.76 -9.25 -13.41
C ALA A 93 10.91 -10.65 -14.04
N SER A 94 12.14 -11.08 -14.37
CA SER A 94 12.42 -12.41 -14.93
C SER A 94 12.14 -13.57 -13.98
N LYS A 95 12.05 -13.32 -12.67
CA LYS A 95 11.74 -14.33 -11.64
C LYS A 95 10.24 -14.49 -11.38
N HIS A 96 9.40 -13.69 -12.03
CA HIS A 96 7.97 -13.61 -11.74
C HIS A 96 7.10 -13.91 -12.96
N LYS A 97 5.88 -14.39 -12.71
CA LYS A 97 4.85 -14.52 -13.75
C LYS A 97 4.03 -13.23 -13.81
N LEU A 98 4.16 -12.51 -14.90
CA LEU A 98 3.49 -11.22 -15.14
C LEU A 98 2.21 -11.43 -15.96
N PHE A 99 1.09 -10.94 -15.45
CA PHE A 99 -0.22 -11.05 -16.12
C PHE A 99 -0.75 -9.66 -16.46
N TYR A 100 -1.04 -9.46 -17.73
CA TYR A 100 -1.43 -8.17 -18.27
C TYR A 100 -2.89 -8.13 -18.73
N TYR A 101 -3.44 -6.92 -18.78
CA TYR A 101 -4.74 -6.56 -19.31
C TYR A 101 -4.58 -5.61 -20.51
N TYR A 102 -5.60 -5.49 -21.37
CA TYR A 102 -5.58 -4.72 -22.62
C TYR A 102 -4.36 -4.98 -23.51
N ASP A 103 -4.29 -6.17 -24.13
CA ASP A 103 -3.20 -6.53 -25.06
C ASP A 103 -1.79 -6.15 -24.55
N LYS A 104 -1.49 -6.58 -23.32
CA LYS A 104 -0.22 -6.34 -22.63
C LYS A 104 0.09 -4.89 -22.23
N LYS A 105 -0.91 -3.99 -22.25
CA LYS A 105 -0.73 -2.58 -21.88
C LYS A 105 -0.57 -2.37 -20.38
N TYR A 106 -1.32 -3.10 -19.55
CA TYR A 106 -1.32 -2.87 -18.09
C TYR A 106 -1.05 -4.15 -17.32
N LEU A 107 -0.03 -4.15 -16.45
CA LEU A 107 0.19 -5.24 -15.51
C LEU A 107 -0.87 -5.22 -14.42
N VAL A 108 -1.57 -6.34 -14.21
CA VAL A 108 -2.68 -6.42 -13.23
C VAL A 108 -2.45 -7.47 -12.15
N LYS A 109 -1.57 -8.45 -12.40
CA LYS A 109 -1.17 -9.46 -11.41
C LYS A 109 0.29 -9.87 -11.58
N ILE A 110 0.90 -10.22 -10.45
CA ILE A 110 2.22 -10.82 -10.34
C ILE A 110 2.04 -12.13 -9.58
N ASP A 111 2.58 -13.23 -10.12
CA ASP A 111 2.45 -14.59 -9.57
C ASP A 111 1.00 -15.00 -9.27
N GLY A 112 0.08 -14.57 -10.14
CA GLY A 112 -1.34 -14.88 -10.06
C GLY A 112 -2.13 -14.04 -9.06
N LYS A 113 -1.49 -13.10 -8.36
CA LYS A 113 -2.13 -12.21 -7.38
C LYS A 113 -2.13 -10.75 -7.84
N PRO A 114 -3.22 -10.00 -7.61
CA PRO A 114 -3.18 -8.54 -7.69
C PRO A 114 -2.11 -7.98 -6.75
N TYR A 115 -1.58 -6.80 -7.06
CA TYR A 115 -0.50 -6.16 -6.31
C TYR A 115 -0.80 -4.69 -5.99
N TYR A 116 -0.01 -4.10 -5.09
CA TYR A 116 -0.09 -2.70 -4.66
C TYR A 116 1.22 -1.96 -4.98
N GLY A 117 1.17 -0.63 -5.08
CA GLY A 117 2.18 0.23 -5.71
C GLY A 117 1.70 0.64 -7.09
N ASP A 118 2.61 1.12 -7.96
CA ASP A 118 2.37 1.54 -9.35
C ASP A 118 1.56 0.54 -10.21
N TYR A 119 0.22 0.54 -10.01
CA TYR A 119 -0.70 -0.46 -10.52
C TYR A 119 -0.96 -0.22 -12.00
N GLY A 120 -0.65 -1.23 -12.82
CA GLY A 120 -0.58 -1.11 -14.28
C GLY A 120 0.85 -1.19 -14.83
N SER A 121 1.87 -0.98 -14.01
CA SER A 121 3.28 -0.96 -14.41
C SER A 121 4.10 -2.09 -13.80
N ILE A 122 5.20 -2.47 -14.44
CA ILE A 122 6.15 -3.44 -13.87
C ILE A 122 6.89 -2.77 -12.70
N PRO A 123 6.85 -3.32 -11.48
CA PRO A 123 7.57 -2.74 -10.37
C PRO A 123 9.09 -2.75 -10.56
N THR A 124 9.78 -1.85 -9.87
CA THR A 124 11.24 -1.77 -9.83
C THR A 124 11.82 -2.20 -8.49
N THR A 125 11.02 -2.08 -7.42
CA THR A 125 11.43 -2.39 -6.05
C THR A 125 10.36 -3.16 -5.30
N THR A 126 10.79 -3.97 -4.34
CA THR A 126 9.98 -4.82 -3.48
C THR A 126 10.34 -4.59 -2.01
N ILE A 127 9.55 -5.12 -1.09
CA ILE A 127 9.96 -5.28 0.31
C ILE A 127 10.72 -6.59 0.44
N SER A 128 11.98 -6.53 0.86
CA SER A 128 12.81 -7.72 1.07
C SER A 128 12.54 -8.36 2.43
N SER A 129 12.36 -7.53 3.48
CA SER A 129 12.02 -8.03 4.81
C SER A 129 11.32 -6.99 5.69
N VAL A 130 10.54 -7.49 6.64
CA VAL A 130 9.99 -6.74 7.77
C VAL A 130 10.28 -7.55 9.03
N ASN A 131 11.21 -7.04 9.86
CA ASN A 131 11.70 -7.75 11.05
C ASN A 131 11.40 -6.95 12.31
N VAL A 132 10.92 -7.64 13.34
CA VAL A 132 10.76 -7.10 14.69
C VAL A 132 11.72 -7.81 15.63
N ILE A 133 12.56 -7.08 16.34
CA ILE A 133 13.51 -7.59 17.32
C ILE A 133 13.04 -7.12 18.70
N LEU A 134 12.85 -8.05 19.61
CA LEU A 134 12.34 -7.83 20.95
C LEU A 134 13.44 -8.13 21.98
N ASN A 135 13.59 -7.24 22.95
CA ASN A 135 14.61 -7.32 24.02
C ASN A 135 16.02 -7.60 23.49
N GLY A 136 16.33 -7.15 22.27
CA GLY A 136 17.62 -7.35 21.59
C GLY A 136 17.95 -8.80 21.19
N LYS A 137 17.00 -9.75 21.26
CA LYS A 137 17.27 -11.18 21.01
C LYS A 137 16.20 -11.88 20.20
N ASP A 138 14.93 -11.68 20.52
CA ASP A 138 13.86 -12.45 19.91
C ASP A 138 13.40 -11.77 18.61
N THR A 139 13.63 -12.43 17.49
CA THR A 139 13.21 -11.92 16.17
C THR A 139 11.87 -12.52 15.76
N VAL A 140 10.88 -11.66 15.56
CA VAL A 140 9.60 -11.98 14.93
C VAL A 140 9.64 -11.46 13.50
N ALA A 141 9.88 -12.37 12.55
CA ALA A 141 9.84 -12.04 11.13
C ALA A 141 8.38 -12.02 10.66
N ILE A 142 7.99 -10.94 9.99
CA ILE A 142 6.69 -10.93 9.30
C ILE A 142 6.79 -11.88 8.10
N PRO A 143 5.80 -12.78 7.89
CA PRO A 143 5.87 -13.73 6.78
C PRO A 143 5.95 -13.03 5.42
N PRO A 144 6.76 -13.51 4.45
CA PRO A 144 6.84 -12.92 3.12
C PRO A 144 5.48 -12.77 2.42
N ALA A 145 4.56 -13.70 2.64
CA ALA A 145 3.21 -13.64 2.09
C ALA A 145 2.41 -12.38 2.51
N ALA A 146 2.80 -11.70 3.59
CA ALA A 146 2.16 -10.48 4.08
C ALA A 146 2.65 -9.21 3.38
N TYR A 147 3.70 -9.28 2.55
CA TYR A 147 4.26 -8.12 1.85
C TYR A 147 4.71 -8.42 0.41
N ALA A 148 4.65 -9.67 -0.06
CA ALA A 148 5.09 -10.06 -1.40
C ALA A 148 4.27 -9.46 -2.55
N ASP A 149 3.08 -8.90 -2.27
CA ASP A 149 2.22 -8.19 -3.20
C ASP A 149 2.31 -6.65 -3.04
N LEU A 150 3.20 -6.15 -2.17
CA LEU A 150 3.41 -4.73 -1.91
C LEU A 150 4.73 -4.30 -2.54
N PHE A 151 4.66 -3.41 -3.52
CA PHE A 151 5.82 -2.93 -4.26
C PHE A 151 6.06 -1.45 -4.01
N HIS A 152 7.24 -0.98 -4.43
CA HIS A 152 7.65 0.41 -4.30
C HIS A 152 7.56 0.94 -2.86
N PRO A 153 8.18 0.27 -1.87
CA PRO A 153 8.16 0.82 -0.51
C PRO A 153 8.81 2.21 -0.49
N GLU A 154 8.08 3.19 0.04
CA GLU A 154 8.56 4.56 0.18
C GLU A 154 8.93 4.81 1.64
N PHE A 155 10.23 4.84 1.93
CA PHE A 155 10.70 5.04 3.30
C PHE A 155 10.88 6.51 3.67
N THR A 156 11.15 7.35 2.67
CA THR A 156 11.53 8.74 2.89
C THR A 156 10.90 9.69 1.88
N TYR A 157 10.69 10.93 2.30
CA TYR A 157 10.36 12.05 1.43
C TYR A 157 11.20 13.27 1.83
N SER A 158 11.34 14.23 0.91
CA SER A 158 12.05 15.49 1.17
C SER A 158 11.04 16.62 1.34
N GLU A 159 11.10 17.31 2.46
CA GLU A 159 10.30 18.51 2.72
C GLU A 159 11.23 19.62 3.24
N GLY A 160 11.34 20.72 2.49
CA GLY A 160 12.20 21.84 2.86
C GLY A 160 13.69 21.46 2.99
N GLY A 161 14.16 20.48 2.20
CA GLY A 161 15.53 19.98 2.27
C GLY A 161 15.81 19.03 3.45
N THR A 162 14.80 18.71 4.26
CA THR A 162 14.90 17.73 5.33
C THR A 162 14.30 16.41 4.87
N ILE A 163 15.04 15.32 5.04
CA ILE A 163 14.52 13.97 4.78
C ILE A 163 13.65 13.56 5.98
N LYS A 164 12.43 13.12 5.69
CA LYS A 164 11.41 12.72 6.67
C LYS A 164 10.79 11.40 6.27
N THR A 165 9.93 10.84 7.13
CA THR A 165 9.16 9.62 6.84
C THR A 165 7.70 9.76 7.26
N HIS A 166 6.79 9.17 6.48
CA HIS A 166 5.37 9.02 6.85
C HIS A 166 5.10 7.71 7.60
N ASN A 167 6.08 6.82 7.59
CA ASN A 167 5.98 5.50 8.19
C ASN A 167 6.14 5.61 9.71
N ALA A 168 5.54 4.67 10.43
CA ALA A 168 5.56 4.70 11.88
C ALA A 168 5.39 3.30 12.46
N VAL A 169 5.86 3.13 13.69
CA VAL A 169 5.51 1.98 14.52
C VAL A 169 4.75 2.47 15.73
N TYR A 170 3.54 1.96 15.93
CA TYR A 170 2.68 2.30 17.07
C TYR A 170 2.60 1.14 18.05
N LEU A 171 2.47 1.47 19.33
CA LEU A 171 2.22 0.52 20.40
C LEU A 171 0.82 0.77 20.98
N SER A 172 0.04 -0.28 21.20
CA SER A 172 -1.21 -0.14 21.94
C SER A 172 -0.95 0.32 23.38
N LYS A 173 -1.95 0.93 24.01
CA LYS A 173 -1.86 1.43 25.40
C LYS A 173 -1.49 0.33 26.41
N ASP A 174 -2.01 -0.87 26.20
CA ASP A 174 -1.74 -2.07 27.01
C ASP A 174 -0.40 -2.75 26.66
N LYS A 175 0.29 -2.29 25.60
CA LYS A 175 1.56 -2.83 25.07
C LYS A 175 1.49 -4.28 24.58
N HIS A 176 0.29 -4.83 24.39
CA HIS A 176 0.09 -6.17 23.83
C HIS A 176 0.11 -6.17 22.29
N ARG A 177 -0.03 -5.02 21.65
CA ARG A 177 -0.08 -4.89 20.19
C ARG A 177 0.93 -3.89 19.67
N MET A 178 1.50 -4.23 18.51
CA MET A 178 2.39 -3.38 17.74
C MET A 178 1.85 -3.28 16.32
N TYR A 179 1.83 -2.07 15.81
CA TYR A 179 1.36 -1.74 14.46
C TYR A 179 2.52 -1.16 13.67
N ILE A 180 2.96 -1.88 12.64
CA ILE A 180 4.00 -1.43 11.72
C ILE A 180 3.30 -0.82 10.52
N TYR A 181 3.30 0.50 10.44
CA TYR A 181 2.57 1.28 9.45
C TYR A 181 3.50 1.82 8.37
N MET A 182 3.17 1.56 7.11
CA MET A 182 3.89 2.06 5.95
C MET A 182 2.91 2.67 4.93
N VAL A 183 3.29 3.79 4.34
CA VAL A 183 2.58 4.44 3.25
C VAL A 183 3.48 4.49 2.03
N ASN A 184 2.91 4.15 0.88
CA ASN A 184 3.44 4.52 -0.42
C ASN A 184 2.54 5.64 -0.97
N ALA A 185 3.14 6.80 -1.23
CA ALA A 185 2.46 8.01 -1.69
C ALA A 185 2.71 8.30 -3.18
N GLU A 186 2.97 7.27 -3.99
CA GLU A 186 3.18 7.40 -5.43
C GLU A 186 2.01 8.10 -6.14
N ALA A 187 2.26 8.72 -7.29
CA ALA A 187 1.19 9.40 -8.03
C ALA A 187 0.05 8.45 -8.43
N ILE A 188 0.40 7.22 -8.79
CA ILE A 188 -0.53 6.15 -9.20
C ILE A 188 -0.32 4.97 -8.25
N GLY A 189 -1.42 4.37 -7.80
CA GLY A 189 -1.33 3.13 -7.04
C GLY A 189 -1.03 3.28 -5.55
N LYS A 190 -1.15 4.50 -4.98
CA LYS A 190 -1.05 4.77 -3.53
C LYS A 190 -1.70 3.70 -2.69
N TYR A 191 -0.98 3.30 -1.66
CA TYR A 191 -1.50 2.38 -0.66
C TYR A 191 -0.91 2.70 0.71
N GLU A 192 -1.62 2.27 1.73
CA GLU A 192 -1.09 2.13 3.09
C GLU A 192 -1.20 0.67 3.50
N VAL A 193 -0.26 0.22 4.33
CA VAL A 193 -0.30 -1.08 4.97
C VAL A 193 0.01 -0.94 6.45
N THR A 194 -0.70 -1.70 7.27
CA THR A 194 -0.36 -1.92 8.67
C THR A 194 -0.17 -3.41 8.91
N TRP A 195 1.04 -3.86 9.25
CA TRP A 195 1.25 -5.21 9.80
C TRP A 195 1.00 -5.18 11.31
N ILE A 196 0.27 -6.17 11.79
CA ILE A 196 -0.26 -6.20 13.16
C ILE A 196 0.39 -7.36 13.88
N LEU A 197 1.04 -7.06 15.00
CA LEU A 197 1.48 -8.03 15.97
C LEU A 197 0.62 -7.95 17.22
N GLN A 198 0.27 -9.10 17.77
CA GLN A 198 -0.35 -9.24 19.07
C GLN A 198 0.41 -10.29 19.87
N ASP A 199 0.78 -9.95 21.11
CA ASP A 199 1.55 -10.83 22.00
C ASP A 199 2.82 -11.38 21.31
N ASN A 200 3.54 -10.50 20.62
CA ASN A 200 4.75 -10.80 19.85
C ASN A 200 4.56 -11.80 18.69
N LYS A 201 3.33 -11.96 18.19
CA LYS A 201 3.02 -12.82 17.04
C LYS A 201 2.36 -12.00 15.95
N TYR A 202 2.75 -12.23 14.70
CA TYR A 202 2.04 -11.66 13.55
C TYR A 202 0.64 -12.25 13.47
N VAL A 203 -0.38 -11.39 13.44
CA VAL A 203 -1.80 -11.81 13.40
C VAL A 203 -2.53 -11.39 12.12
N GLY A 204 -1.94 -10.50 11.33
CA GLY A 204 -2.52 -10.08 10.05
C GLY A 204 -2.05 -8.71 9.61
N ARG A 205 -2.64 -8.22 8.54
CA ARG A 205 -2.41 -6.88 8.02
C ARG A 205 -3.71 -6.19 7.66
N VAL A 206 -3.65 -4.87 7.56
CA VAL A 206 -4.64 -4.03 6.90
C VAL A 206 -3.99 -3.34 5.74
N VAL A 207 -4.62 -3.36 4.56
CA VAL A 207 -4.13 -2.70 3.35
C VAL A 207 -5.26 -1.91 2.70
N ASP A 208 -5.04 -0.62 2.52
CA ASP A 208 -5.98 0.28 1.86
C ASP A 208 -5.30 0.90 0.62
N SER A 209 -6.08 1.08 -0.44
CA SER A 209 -5.59 1.64 -1.70
C SER A 209 -6.63 2.57 -2.33
N GLY A 210 -6.19 3.45 -3.23
CA GLY A 210 -7.07 4.50 -3.76
C GLY A 210 -7.42 5.55 -2.69
N ILE A 211 -6.55 5.69 -1.70
CA ILE A 211 -6.58 6.71 -0.65
C ILE A 211 -6.07 8.05 -1.21
N MET A 212 -6.54 9.17 -0.63
CA MET A 212 -6.15 10.54 -1.03
C MET A 212 -6.31 10.83 -2.54
N ARG A 213 -7.50 10.53 -3.08
CA ARG A 213 -7.91 10.90 -4.44
C ARG A 213 -8.49 12.31 -4.50
#